data_AF-A0A9E2R3I5-F1
#
_entry.id   AF-A0A9E2R3I5-F1
#
_cell.length_a   1.000
_cell.length_b   1.000
_cell.length_c   1.000
_cell.angle_alpha   90.00
_cell.angle_beta   90.00
_cell.angle_gamma   90.00
#
_symmetry.space_group_name_H-M   'P 1'
#
loop_
_entity.id
_entity.type
_entity.pdbx_description
1 polymer ?
#
loop_
_entity_poly.entity_id
_entity_poly.type
_entity_poly.pdbx_seq_one_letter_code
_entity_poly.pdbx_strand_id
1 'polypeptide(L)'
;YGFRIVHEQCLVRSIDGTRWWFDRADKWKSNVEGLTPALEPSALALPLVGGDERFAPVFKILGAMRAYSIEPSKLREMQDPDSGIALKPDGGNAASVLQELLRREGAEPNHAEVNRILESIVPATKSVAPKKHGNKLSMSFSQEWGEKKKLTFDAFNMSDGTLRSVGLIMAVFQKPRPSILVIEEPEATIHPGALGAVLDLIRRAAKTMQVVATTHSPELLDAKWITDANLRIVSWEEGASHLLLPSQATREAMRQHLMGAGELLRANALHPEELFTSSDDLRDGNLFESLA
;
A
#
# COMPACT_ATOMS: atom_id res chain seq x y z
N TYR A 1 21.37 18.88 7.24
CA TYR A 1 21.28 18.09 5.99
C TYR A 1 20.08 18.58 5.21
N GLY A 2 20.31 19.21 4.07
CA GLY A 2 19.23 19.63 3.16
C GLY A 2 19.28 18.77 1.90
N PHE A 3 18.13 18.53 1.29
CA PHE A 3 18.03 17.89 -0.02
C PHE A 3 17.63 18.94 -1.06
N ARG A 4 17.94 18.66 -2.33
CA ARG A 4 17.46 19.46 -3.46
C ARG A 4 16.87 18.53 -4.51
N ILE A 5 15.85 18.99 -5.20
CA ILE A 5 15.34 18.30 -6.38
C ILE A 5 16.35 18.51 -7.51
N VAL A 6 17.00 17.42 -7.93
CA VAL A 6 17.97 17.44 -9.04
C VAL A 6 17.23 17.42 -10.37
N HIS A 7 16.20 16.58 -10.47
CA HIS A 7 15.42 16.38 -11.68
C HIS A 7 14.01 15.90 -11.32
N GLU A 8 13.01 16.41 -12.02
CA GLU A 8 11.61 16.00 -11.90
C GLU A 8 10.94 16.12 -13.26
N GLN A 9 10.34 15.03 -13.72
CA GLN A 9 9.60 14.97 -14.97
C GLN A 9 8.19 14.46 -14.71
N CYS A 10 7.23 15.02 -15.42
CA CYS A 10 5.86 14.52 -15.43
C CYS A 10 5.36 14.49 -16.86
N LEU A 11 4.77 13.38 -17.26
CA LEU A 11 4.07 13.20 -18.52
C LEU A 11 2.66 12.71 -18.23
N VAL A 12 1.69 13.41 -18.79
CA VAL A 12 0.29 13.03 -18.80
C VAL A 12 -0.11 12.70 -20.22
N ARG A 13 -0.65 11.50 -20.43
CA ARG A 13 -1.22 11.06 -21.71
C ARG A 13 -2.72 10.89 -21.53
N SER A 14 -3.49 11.64 -22.30
CA SER A 14 -4.95 11.48 -22.39
C SER A 14 -5.30 10.27 -23.26
N ILE A 15 -6.55 9.79 -23.14
CA ILE A 15 -7.09 8.65 -23.89
C ILE A 15 -7.08 8.91 -25.41
N ASP A 16 -7.23 10.17 -25.82
CA ASP A 16 -7.15 10.61 -27.22
C ASP A 16 -5.71 10.70 -27.75
N GLY A 17 -4.71 10.38 -26.92
CA GLY A 17 -3.30 10.44 -27.26
C GLY A 17 -2.64 11.81 -27.04
N THR A 18 -3.39 12.82 -26.60
CA THR A 18 -2.84 14.14 -26.27
C THR A 18 -1.84 14.02 -25.12
N ARG A 19 -0.68 14.69 -25.24
CA ARG A 19 0.41 14.63 -24.25
C ARG A 19 0.67 16.00 -23.64
N TRP A 20 0.73 16.07 -22.32
CA TRP A 20 1.21 17.24 -21.58
C TRP A 20 2.36 16.84 -20.68
N TRP A 21 3.43 17.63 -20.67
CA TRP A 21 4.58 17.31 -19.85
C TRP A 21 5.25 18.56 -19.30
N PHE A 22 5.94 18.37 -18.18
CA PHE A 22 6.97 19.29 -17.73
C PHE A 22 8.24 18.53 -17.39
N ASP A 23 9.36 19.23 -17.52
CA ASP A 23 10.69 18.76 -17.17
C ASP A 23 11.38 19.86 -16.39
N ARG A 24 11.68 19.57 -15.13
CA ARG A 24 12.40 20.44 -14.22
C ARG A 24 13.76 19.82 -13.92
N ALA A 25 14.79 20.42 -14.50
CA ALA A 25 16.18 20.24 -14.11
C ALA A 25 16.74 21.61 -13.68
N ASP A 26 17.90 22.01 -14.19
CA ASP A 26 18.44 23.37 -14.02
C ASP A 26 17.53 24.47 -14.61
N LYS A 27 16.68 24.10 -15.57
CA LYS A 27 15.69 24.98 -16.19
C LYS A 27 14.33 24.28 -16.23
N TRP A 28 13.27 25.07 -16.14
CA TRP A 28 11.91 24.63 -16.40
C TRP A 28 11.66 24.52 -17.89
N LYS A 29 11.09 23.40 -18.34
CA LYS A 29 10.59 23.19 -19.70
C LYS A 29 9.21 22.54 -19.64
N SER A 30 8.33 22.91 -20.55
CA SER A 30 7.03 22.29 -20.70
C SER A 30 6.50 22.53 -22.11
N ASN A 31 5.66 21.63 -22.63
CA ASN A 31 4.87 21.87 -23.84
C ASN A 31 3.55 22.59 -23.56
N VAL A 32 3.34 23.01 -22.31
CA VAL A 32 2.14 23.69 -21.85
C VAL A 32 2.36 25.20 -21.81
N GLU A 33 1.58 25.93 -22.60
CA GLU A 33 1.61 27.39 -22.61
C GLU A 33 1.06 27.98 -21.30
N GLY A 34 1.71 29.03 -20.79
CA GLY A 34 1.30 29.74 -19.57
C GLY A 34 1.70 29.08 -18.25
N LEU A 35 2.40 27.94 -18.27
CA LEU A 35 2.80 27.24 -17.05
C LEU A 35 4.16 27.72 -16.54
N THR A 36 4.15 28.64 -15.57
CA THR A 36 5.36 29.25 -14.99
C THR A 36 5.36 29.13 -13.45
N PRO A 37 5.65 27.95 -12.88
CA PRO A 37 5.66 27.76 -11.43
C PRO A 37 6.86 28.47 -10.78
N ALA A 38 6.66 28.96 -9.55
CA ALA A 38 7.74 29.48 -8.72
C ALA A 38 8.51 28.31 -8.08
N LEU A 39 9.64 27.92 -8.67
CA LEU A 39 10.40 26.75 -8.24
C LEU A 39 11.37 27.07 -7.09
N GLU A 40 11.21 26.36 -5.97
CA GLU A 40 12.18 26.35 -4.87
C GLU A 40 13.08 25.10 -4.93
N PRO A 41 14.36 25.16 -4.51
CA PRO A 41 15.29 24.03 -4.64
C PRO A 41 14.81 22.72 -3.99
N SER A 42 14.03 22.79 -2.92
CA SER A 42 13.60 21.63 -2.12
C SER A 42 12.14 21.22 -2.30
N ALA A 43 11.33 21.99 -3.05
CA ALA A 43 9.93 21.68 -3.29
C ALA A 43 9.76 21.02 -4.66
N LEU A 44 8.86 20.05 -4.82
CA LEU A 44 8.47 19.49 -6.12
C LEU A 44 7.67 20.51 -6.95
N ALA A 45 7.73 20.40 -8.28
CA ALA A 45 6.97 21.22 -9.20
C ALA A 45 5.52 20.75 -9.34
N LEU A 46 5.28 19.44 -9.28
CA LEU A 46 3.93 18.88 -9.44
C LEU A 46 2.87 19.53 -8.52
N PRO A 47 3.12 19.78 -7.20
CA PRO A 47 2.17 20.49 -6.35
C PRO A 47 1.90 21.93 -6.78
N LEU A 48 2.88 22.61 -7.38
CA LEU A 48 2.74 23.99 -7.85
C LEU A 48 1.89 24.08 -9.11
N VAL A 49 1.98 23.07 -9.98
CA VAL A 49 1.20 22.98 -11.23
C VAL A 49 -0.07 22.14 -11.08
N GLY A 50 -0.31 21.51 -9.93
CA GLY A 50 -1.43 20.60 -9.70
C GLY A 50 -2.81 21.25 -9.73
N GLY A 51 -2.89 22.59 -9.73
CA GLY A 51 -4.12 23.35 -9.97
C GLY A 51 -4.50 23.42 -11.46
N ASP A 52 -3.55 23.17 -12.36
CA ASP A 52 -3.79 23.10 -13.79
C ASP A 52 -4.53 21.80 -14.15
N GLU A 53 -5.61 21.90 -14.91
CA GLU A 53 -6.47 20.76 -15.25
C GLU A 53 -5.73 19.59 -15.91
N ARG A 54 -4.63 19.87 -16.61
CA ARG A 54 -3.82 18.87 -17.32
C ARG A 54 -2.99 18.00 -16.36
N PHE A 55 -2.54 18.57 -15.24
CA PHE A 55 -1.72 17.86 -14.24
C PHE A 55 -2.49 17.52 -12.96
N ALA A 56 -3.66 18.13 -12.75
CA ALA A 56 -4.53 17.90 -11.60
C ALA A 56 -4.86 16.41 -11.37
N PRO A 57 -5.10 15.55 -12.39
CA PRO A 57 -5.33 14.13 -12.16
C PRO A 57 -4.15 13.43 -11.47
N VAL A 58 -2.92 13.65 -11.94
CA VAL A 58 -1.71 13.05 -11.36
C VAL A 58 -1.49 13.57 -9.95
N PHE A 59 -1.62 14.88 -9.74
CA PHE A 59 -1.49 15.48 -8.41
C PHE A 59 -2.53 14.92 -7.42
N LYS A 60 -3.80 14.81 -7.83
CA LYS A 60 -4.87 14.24 -6.99
C LYS A 60 -4.62 12.76 -6.67
N ILE A 61 -4.18 11.97 -7.64
CA ILE A 61 -3.85 10.55 -7.43
C ILE A 61 -2.69 10.44 -6.44
N LEU A 62 -1.57 11.13 -6.66
CA LEU A 62 -0.42 11.03 -5.75
C LEU A 62 -0.70 11.62 -4.36
N GLY A 63 -1.47 12.72 -4.27
CA GLY A 63 -1.85 13.33 -2.99
C GLY A 63 -2.85 12.49 -2.17
N ALA A 64 -3.63 11.63 -2.84
CA ALA A 64 -4.52 10.66 -2.20
C ALA A 64 -3.85 9.31 -1.87
N MET A 65 -2.56 9.14 -2.19
CA MET A 65 -1.79 7.97 -1.79
C MET A 65 -1.69 7.90 -0.27
N ARG A 66 -1.71 6.69 0.28
CA ARG A 66 -1.49 6.45 1.70
C ARG A 66 -0.50 5.31 1.90
N ALA A 67 0.48 5.53 2.76
CA ALA A 67 1.48 4.55 3.15
C ALA A 67 1.29 4.14 4.60
N TYR A 68 1.34 2.83 4.84
CA TYR A 68 1.09 2.23 6.15
C TYR A 68 2.21 1.29 6.55
N SER A 69 2.70 1.48 7.77
CA SER A 69 3.53 0.55 8.51
C SER A 69 2.80 0.22 9.80
N ILE A 70 1.96 -0.82 9.77
CA ILE A 70 1.04 -1.09 10.87
C ILE A 70 1.81 -1.58 12.09
N GLU A 71 1.74 -0.84 13.20
CA GLU A 71 2.42 -1.18 14.44
C GLU A 71 1.46 -1.80 15.46
N PRO A 72 1.51 -3.12 15.72
CA PRO A 72 0.58 -3.77 16.66
C PRO A 72 0.58 -3.14 18.07
N SER A 73 1.73 -2.64 18.52
CA SER A 73 1.87 -1.92 19.78
C SER A 73 0.93 -0.69 19.86
N LYS A 74 0.79 0.07 18.77
CA LYS A 74 -0.10 1.24 18.70
C LYS A 74 -1.57 0.86 18.74
N LEU A 75 -1.94 -0.25 18.09
CA LEU A 75 -3.31 -0.75 18.09
C LEU A 75 -3.72 -1.38 19.42
N ARG A 76 -2.72 -1.76 20.25
CA ARG A 76 -2.90 -2.32 21.58
C ARG A 76 -3.34 -1.25 22.59
N GLU A 77 -2.87 -0.03 22.41
CA GLU A 77 -3.10 1.09 23.31
C GLU A 77 -4.53 1.64 23.20
N MET A 78 -5.02 2.21 24.29
CA MET A 78 -6.24 3.02 24.24
C MET A 78 -5.92 4.35 23.55
N GLN A 79 -6.71 4.71 22.56
CA GLN A 79 -6.55 5.96 21.82
C GLN A 79 -7.51 7.04 22.33
N ASP A 80 -7.15 8.30 22.13
CA ASP A 80 -8.12 9.38 22.16
C ASP A 80 -9.07 9.25 20.95
N PRO A 81 -10.38 9.44 21.13
CA PRO A 81 -11.32 9.46 20.01
C PRO A 81 -10.90 10.52 18.99
N ASP A 82 -10.82 10.13 17.72
CA ASP A 82 -10.64 11.05 16.61
C ASP A 82 -11.73 10.86 15.55
N SER A 83 -11.69 11.64 14.47
CA SER A 83 -12.72 11.58 13.42
C SER A 83 -12.86 10.19 12.77
N GLY A 84 -11.84 9.34 12.84
CA GLY A 84 -11.84 8.00 12.22
C GLY A 84 -11.91 8.02 10.68
N ILE A 85 -11.76 9.17 10.03
CA ILE A 85 -11.92 9.29 8.57
C ILE A 85 -10.77 8.60 7.83
N ALA A 86 -9.53 8.81 8.27
CA ALA A 86 -8.35 8.19 7.68
C ALA A 86 -7.56 7.44 8.75
N LEU A 87 -7.04 6.27 8.39
CA LEU A 87 -6.11 5.55 9.23
C LEU A 87 -4.78 6.31 9.30
N LYS A 88 -4.20 6.40 10.49
CA LYS A 88 -2.84 6.90 10.71
C LYS A 88 -1.81 5.92 10.12
N PRO A 89 -0.62 6.37 9.69
CA PRO A 89 0.39 5.49 9.08
C PRO A 89 0.76 4.27 9.92
N ASP A 90 0.75 4.42 11.25
CA ASP A 90 1.06 3.36 12.22
C ASP A 90 -0.17 2.49 12.60
N GLY A 91 -1.37 2.88 12.15
CA GLY A 91 -2.64 2.25 12.49
C GLY A 91 -3.17 2.56 13.89
N GLY A 92 -2.53 3.46 14.66
CA GLY A 92 -2.88 3.73 16.06
C GLY A 92 -4.31 4.24 16.29
N ASN A 93 -4.98 4.77 15.25
CA ASN A 93 -6.39 5.16 15.33
C ASN A 93 -7.39 4.12 14.78
N ALA A 94 -6.99 2.85 14.67
CA ALA A 94 -7.83 1.78 14.11
C ALA A 94 -9.20 1.65 14.79
N ALA A 95 -9.32 1.89 16.10
CA ALA A 95 -10.60 1.85 16.79
C ALA A 95 -11.57 2.97 16.33
N SER A 96 -11.06 4.19 16.10
CA SER A 96 -11.87 5.30 15.57
C SER A 96 -12.26 5.03 14.12
N VAL A 97 -11.36 4.50 13.30
CA VAL A 97 -11.64 4.11 11.91
C VAL A 97 -12.70 3.01 11.85
N LEU A 98 -12.58 1.99 12.70
CA LEU A 98 -13.58 0.93 12.83
C LEU A 98 -14.93 1.49 13.27
N GLN A 99 -14.95 2.36 14.29
CA GLN A 99 -16.18 3.00 14.74
C GLN A 99 -16.87 3.79 13.63
N GLU A 100 -16.11 4.59 12.87
CA GLU A 100 -16.67 5.37 11.77
C GLU A 100 -17.13 4.49 10.61
N LEU A 101 -16.41 3.41 10.28
CA LEU A 101 -16.83 2.42 9.29
C LEU A 101 -18.17 1.77 9.65
N LEU A 102 -18.39 1.48 10.94
CA LEU A 102 -19.60 0.87 11.47
C LEU A 102 -20.77 1.86 11.68
N ARG A 103 -20.53 3.17 11.57
CA ARG A 103 -21.57 4.20 11.73
C ARG A 103 -22.21 4.63 10.40
N ARG A 104 -21.53 4.42 9.28
CA ARG A 104 -21.97 4.88 7.95
C ARG A 104 -23.11 4.04 7.37
N GLU A 105 -23.84 4.61 6.42
CA GLU A 105 -24.79 3.83 5.61
C GLU A 105 -24.09 2.64 4.94
N GLY A 106 -24.69 1.45 5.06
CA GLY A 106 -24.04 0.19 4.64
C GLY A 106 -23.09 -0.42 5.70
N ALA A 107 -23.19 -0.02 6.96
CA ALA A 107 -22.39 -0.55 8.08
C ALA A 107 -22.47 -2.08 8.23
N GLU A 108 -23.67 -2.66 8.13
CA GLU A 108 -23.88 -4.10 8.33
C GLU A 108 -23.08 -4.96 7.34
N PRO A 109 -23.16 -4.75 6.00
CA PRO A 109 -22.29 -5.44 5.04
C PRO A 109 -20.80 -5.24 5.29
N ASN A 110 -20.37 -4.02 5.67
CA ASN A 110 -18.96 -3.74 5.95
C ASN A 110 -18.48 -4.47 7.20
N HIS A 111 -19.30 -4.52 8.26
CA HIS A 111 -18.96 -5.22 9.49
C HIS A 111 -18.83 -6.72 9.27
N ALA A 112 -19.80 -7.31 8.57
CA ALA A 112 -19.78 -8.72 8.22
C ALA A 112 -18.54 -9.06 7.40
N GLU A 113 -18.17 -8.22 6.43
CA GLU A 113 -16.97 -8.44 5.61
C GLU A 113 -15.67 -8.30 6.41
N VAL A 114 -15.57 -7.29 7.29
CA VAL A 114 -14.41 -7.11 8.20
C VAL A 114 -14.25 -8.35 9.07
N ASN A 115 -15.32 -8.81 9.71
CA ASN A 115 -15.28 -10.00 10.58
C ASN A 115 -14.93 -11.26 9.78
N ARG A 116 -15.51 -11.45 8.58
CA ARG A 116 -15.23 -12.59 7.71
C ARG A 116 -13.77 -12.64 7.27
N ILE A 117 -13.18 -11.50 6.93
CA ILE A 117 -11.76 -11.42 6.55
C ILE A 117 -10.89 -11.66 7.79
N LEU A 118 -11.20 -11.04 8.92
CA LEU A 118 -10.45 -11.26 10.17
C LEU A 118 -10.48 -12.73 10.58
N GLU A 119 -11.62 -13.40 10.50
CA GLU A 119 -11.76 -14.83 10.80
C GLU A 119 -10.96 -15.69 9.80
N SER A 120 -10.86 -15.30 8.54
CA SER A 120 -10.02 -16.03 7.57
C SER A 120 -8.52 -15.94 7.88
N ILE A 121 -8.07 -14.86 8.54
CA ILE A 121 -6.67 -14.68 8.94
C ILE A 121 -6.43 -15.29 10.34
N VAL A 122 -7.39 -15.12 11.25
CA VAL A 122 -7.35 -15.59 12.65
C VAL A 122 -8.63 -16.36 12.98
N PRO A 123 -8.70 -17.68 12.68
CA PRO A 123 -9.95 -18.49 12.73
C PRO A 123 -10.70 -18.50 14.07
N ALA A 124 -9.97 -18.32 15.18
CA ALA A 124 -10.57 -18.25 16.51
C ALA A 124 -11.32 -16.92 16.74
N THR A 125 -10.99 -15.85 16.03
CA THR A 125 -11.56 -14.50 16.19
C THR A 125 -12.77 -14.30 15.30
N LYS A 126 -13.95 -14.19 15.91
CA LYS A 126 -15.24 -14.10 15.20
C LYS A 126 -15.70 -12.68 14.94
N SER A 127 -15.30 -11.73 15.78
CA SER A 127 -15.67 -10.34 15.56
C SER A 127 -14.72 -9.37 16.24
N VAL A 128 -14.61 -8.18 15.66
CA VAL A 128 -14.01 -7.01 16.27
C VAL A 128 -15.04 -5.87 16.34
N ALA A 129 -15.01 -5.11 17.42
CA ALA A 129 -15.87 -3.94 17.61
C ALA A 129 -15.13 -2.84 18.39
N PRO A 130 -15.46 -1.55 18.16
CA PRO A 130 -14.94 -0.47 18.98
C PRO A 130 -15.50 -0.58 20.40
N LYS A 131 -14.66 -0.31 21.41
CA LYS A 131 -15.03 -0.33 22.83
C LYS A 131 -14.61 0.97 23.49
N LYS A 132 -15.56 1.64 24.15
CA LYS A 132 -15.33 2.90 24.85
C LYS A 132 -14.89 2.63 26.29
N HIS A 133 -13.83 3.32 26.73
CA HIS A 133 -13.32 3.30 28.11
C HIS A 133 -13.30 4.74 28.63
N GLY A 134 -14.42 5.20 29.21
CA GLY A 134 -14.55 6.59 29.65
C GLY A 134 -14.41 7.56 28.46
N ASN A 135 -13.37 8.39 28.45
CA ASN A 135 -13.04 9.30 27.36
C ASN A 135 -12.09 8.70 26.31
N LYS A 136 -11.63 7.46 26.49
CA LYS A 136 -10.75 6.75 25.56
C LYS A 136 -11.52 5.73 24.72
N LEU A 137 -10.91 5.29 23.63
CA LEU A 137 -11.43 4.27 22.73
C LEU A 137 -10.40 3.14 22.56
N SER A 138 -10.88 1.91 22.43
CA SER A 138 -10.09 0.71 22.14
C SER A 138 -10.89 -0.23 21.22
N MET A 139 -10.37 -1.43 20.97
CA MET A 139 -11.10 -2.49 20.28
C MET A 139 -11.33 -3.67 21.22
N SER A 140 -12.46 -4.32 21.05
CA SER A 140 -12.81 -5.57 21.70
C SER A 140 -13.04 -6.67 20.68
N PHE A 141 -12.55 -7.85 21.01
CA PHE A 141 -12.50 -9.02 20.16
C PHE A 141 -13.31 -10.13 20.78
N SER A 142 -14.13 -10.80 19.97
CA SER A 142 -14.78 -12.02 20.40
C SER A 142 -14.11 -13.23 19.77
N GLN A 143 -13.75 -14.20 20.60
CA GLN A 143 -13.17 -15.45 20.16
C GLN A 143 -13.98 -16.65 20.63
N GLU A 144 -13.96 -17.73 19.85
CA GLU A 144 -14.54 -19.02 20.24
C GLU A 144 -13.45 -19.99 20.71
N TRP A 145 -13.68 -20.64 21.85
CA TRP A 145 -12.78 -21.64 22.42
C TRP A 145 -13.54 -22.91 22.81
N GLY A 146 -13.04 -24.08 22.38
CA GLY A 146 -13.61 -25.39 22.73
C GLY A 146 -15.05 -25.59 22.21
N GLU A 147 -15.91 -26.26 22.99
CA GLU A 147 -17.34 -26.49 22.70
C GLU A 147 -18.16 -25.17 22.76
N LYS A 148 -17.86 -24.22 21.88
CA LYS A 148 -18.60 -22.96 21.65
C LYS A 148 -18.64 -21.96 22.81
N LYS A 149 -17.65 -21.95 23.71
CA LYS A 149 -17.52 -20.86 24.69
C LYS A 149 -17.05 -19.60 23.97
N LYS A 150 -17.85 -18.54 24.05
CA LYS A 150 -17.53 -17.21 23.50
C LYS A 150 -16.82 -16.39 24.57
N LEU A 151 -15.54 -16.09 24.33
CA LEU A 151 -14.72 -15.23 25.18
C LEU A 151 -14.59 -13.85 24.53
N THR A 152 -14.45 -12.83 25.38
CA THR A 152 -14.23 -11.45 24.93
C THR A 152 -12.89 -10.97 25.46
N PHE A 153 -12.07 -10.43 24.57
CA PHE A 153 -10.74 -9.92 24.87
C PHE A 153 -10.66 -8.43 24.50
N ASP A 154 -9.90 -7.67 25.27
CA ASP A 154 -9.50 -6.32 24.89
C ASP A 154 -8.29 -6.39 23.96
N ALA A 155 -8.08 -5.36 23.13
CA ALA A 155 -6.92 -5.26 22.23
C ALA A 155 -5.59 -5.53 22.94
N PHE A 156 -5.46 -5.14 24.22
CA PHE A 156 -4.28 -5.41 25.05
C PHE A 156 -3.90 -6.90 25.13
N ASN A 157 -4.89 -7.79 25.09
CA ASN A 157 -4.70 -9.24 25.22
C ASN A 157 -4.56 -9.96 23.88
N MET A 158 -4.54 -9.22 22.76
CA MET A 158 -4.46 -9.81 21.42
C MET A 158 -3.02 -9.97 20.95
N SER A 159 -2.79 -11.01 20.14
CA SER A 159 -1.51 -11.23 19.48
C SER A 159 -1.20 -10.14 18.45
N ASP A 160 0.09 -9.89 18.21
CA ASP A 160 0.55 -8.89 17.26
C ASP A 160 0.00 -9.14 15.85
N GLY A 161 0.00 -10.40 15.40
CA GLY A 161 -0.57 -10.76 14.10
C GLY A 161 -2.07 -10.45 13.99
N THR A 162 -2.85 -10.61 15.07
CA THR A 162 -4.28 -10.27 15.05
C THR A 162 -4.48 -8.75 14.93
N LEU A 163 -3.73 -7.97 15.71
CA LEU A 163 -3.81 -6.51 15.67
C LEU A 163 -3.35 -5.98 14.31
N ARG A 164 -2.23 -6.49 13.76
CA ARG A 164 -1.76 -6.13 12.42
C ARG A 164 -2.81 -6.44 11.35
N SER A 165 -3.44 -7.62 11.43
CA SER A 165 -4.53 -8.00 10.53
C SER A 165 -5.65 -6.97 10.53
N VAL A 166 -6.08 -6.51 11.72
CA VAL A 166 -7.08 -5.44 11.81
C VAL A 166 -6.58 -4.14 11.18
N GLY A 167 -5.35 -3.73 11.45
CA GLY A 167 -4.77 -2.53 10.83
C GLY A 167 -4.76 -2.61 9.30
N LEU A 168 -4.38 -3.76 8.72
CA LEU A 168 -4.42 -4.00 7.27
C LEU A 168 -5.85 -3.94 6.72
N ILE A 169 -6.81 -4.56 7.41
CA ILE A 169 -8.22 -4.49 7.03
C ILE A 169 -8.70 -3.04 7.08
N MET A 170 -8.38 -2.28 8.13
CA MET A 170 -8.74 -0.87 8.22
C MET A 170 -8.09 -0.04 7.11
N ALA A 171 -6.83 -0.31 6.75
CA ALA A 171 -6.15 0.38 5.65
C ALA A 171 -6.85 0.19 4.29
N VAL A 172 -7.43 -1.00 4.06
CA VAL A 172 -8.19 -1.32 2.85
C VAL A 172 -9.61 -0.74 2.87
N PHE A 173 -10.29 -0.76 4.02
CA PHE A 173 -11.70 -0.39 4.13
C PHE A 173 -11.97 1.07 4.52
N GLN A 174 -10.95 1.82 4.95
CA GLN A 174 -11.07 3.23 5.35
C GLN A 174 -11.73 4.12 4.29
N LYS A 175 -12.24 5.27 4.74
CA LYS A 175 -12.99 6.21 3.90
C LYS A 175 -12.62 7.68 4.19
N PRO A 176 -11.98 8.37 3.24
CA PRO A 176 -11.92 8.07 1.81
C PRO A 176 -10.95 6.92 1.48
N ARG A 177 -11.25 6.17 0.41
CA ARG A 177 -10.34 5.13 -0.09
C ARG A 177 -9.08 5.78 -0.65
N PRO A 178 -7.88 5.23 -0.36
CA PRO A 178 -6.66 5.67 -1.02
C PRO A 178 -6.73 5.45 -2.54
N SER A 179 -6.08 6.32 -3.30
CA SER A 179 -5.84 6.10 -4.73
C SER A 179 -4.78 5.01 -4.97
N ILE A 180 -3.74 5.05 -4.14
CA ILE A 180 -2.64 4.09 -4.06
C ILE A 180 -2.47 3.74 -2.58
N LEU A 181 -2.54 2.45 -2.28
CA LEU A 181 -2.28 1.90 -0.96
C LEU A 181 -0.87 1.32 -0.92
N VAL A 182 0.01 1.93 -0.12
CA VAL A 182 1.36 1.41 0.14
C VAL A 182 1.37 0.71 1.49
N ILE A 183 1.84 -0.53 1.56
CA ILE A 183 1.89 -1.33 2.77
C ILE A 183 3.30 -1.85 2.99
N GLU A 184 3.86 -1.58 4.17
CA GLU A 184 5.13 -2.15 4.58
C GLU A 184 4.92 -3.51 5.23
N GLU A 185 5.61 -4.54 4.70
CA GLU A 185 5.66 -5.90 5.23
C GLU A 185 4.28 -6.40 5.74
N PRO A 186 3.28 -6.55 4.85
CA PRO A 186 1.95 -7.00 5.23
C PRO A 186 1.93 -8.37 5.92
N GLU A 187 2.95 -9.20 5.69
CA GLU A 187 3.14 -10.52 6.28
C GLU A 187 3.81 -10.51 7.67
N ALA A 188 4.43 -9.41 8.08
CA ALA A 188 5.18 -9.36 9.33
C ALA A 188 4.26 -9.76 10.51
N THR A 189 4.77 -10.58 11.44
CA THR A 189 4.02 -11.12 12.59
C THR A 189 2.77 -11.96 12.28
N ILE A 190 2.45 -12.21 10.99
CA ILE A 190 1.37 -13.09 10.56
C ILE A 190 1.89 -14.53 10.47
N HIS A 191 1.08 -15.48 10.95
CA HIS A 191 1.42 -16.90 10.84
C HIS A 191 1.40 -17.36 9.37
N PRO A 192 2.36 -18.18 8.89
CA PRO A 192 2.42 -18.59 7.48
C PRO A 192 1.12 -19.21 6.95
N GLY A 193 0.43 -20.02 7.77
CA GLY A 193 -0.86 -20.62 7.42
C GLY A 193 -2.00 -19.62 7.19
N ALA A 194 -1.84 -18.35 7.59
CA ALA A 194 -2.80 -17.27 7.40
C ALA A 194 -2.39 -16.28 6.28
N LEU A 195 -1.18 -16.42 5.73
CA LEU A 195 -0.65 -15.50 4.72
C LEU A 195 -1.52 -15.47 3.45
N GLY A 196 -2.11 -16.61 3.07
CA GLY A 196 -3.04 -16.68 1.94
C GLY A 196 -4.24 -15.73 2.10
N ALA A 197 -4.78 -15.57 3.31
CA ALA A 197 -5.89 -14.67 3.58
C ALA A 197 -5.47 -13.18 3.50
N VAL A 198 -4.24 -12.86 3.91
CA VAL A 198 -3.66 -11.51 3.75
C VAL A 198 -3.45 -11.18 2.27
N LEU A 199 -2.90 -12.13 1.50
CA LEU A 199 -2.75 -12.01 0.05
C LEU A 199 -4.09 -11.83 -0.65
N ASP A 200 -5.13 -12.55 -0.22
CA ASP A 200 -6.49 -12.37 -0.75
C ASP A 200 -7.08 -10.99 -0.42
N LEU A 201 -6.81 -10.45 0.77
CA LEU A 201 -7.19 -9.08 1.12
C LEU A 201 -6.51 -8.06 0.18
N ILE A 202 -5.19 -8.20 -0.03
CA ILE A 202 -4.41 -7.34 -0.94
C ILE A 202 -4.93 -7.46 -2.38
N ARG A 203 -5.17 -8.69 -2.86
CA ARG A 203 -5.69 -8.95 -4.20
C ARG A 203 -7.10 -8.40 -4.40
N ARG A 204 -7.93 -8.42 -3.37
CA ARG A 204 -9.26 -7.78 -3.38
C ARG A 204 -9.14 -6.26 -3.46
N ALA A 205 -8.27 -5.66 -2.65
CA ALA A 205 -7.98 -4.23 -2.71
C ALA A 205 -7.50 -3.80 -4.10
N ALA A 206 -6.60 -4.58 -4.70
CA ALA A 206 -6.04 -4.34 -6.04
C ALA A 206 -7.09 -4.25 -7.17
N LYS A 207 -8.31 -4.78 -6.97
CA LYS A 207 -9.41 -4.65 -7.94
C LYS A 207 -10.01 -3.24 -8.00
N THR A 208 -9.77 -2.42 -6.99
CA THR A 208 -10.43 -1.10 -6.84
C THR A 208 -9.46 0.06 -6.62
N MET A 209 -8.20 -0.23 -6.29
CA MET A 209 -7.13 0.76 -6.12
C MET A 209 -5.78 0.08 -6.38
N GLN A 210 -4.76 0.86 -6.70
CA GLN A 210 -3.41 0.32 -6.82
C GLN A 210 -2.86 -0.04 -5.44
N VAL A 211 -2.19 -1.20 -5.33
CA VAL A 211 -1.51 -1.62 -4.09
C VAL A 211 -0.03 -1.81 -4.36
N VAL A 212 0.81 -1.20 -3.54
CA VAL A 212 2.26 -1.40 -3.52
C VAL A 212 2.61 -1.99 -2.16
N ALA A 213 3.28 -3.13 -2.14
CA ALA A 213 3.73 -3.75 -0.90
C ALA A 213 5.25 -3.90 -0.92
N THR A 214 5.90 -3.66 0.21
CA THR A 214 7.28 -4.11 0.43
C THR A 214 7.24 -5.46 1.14
N THR A 215 8.18 -6.33 0.82
CA THR A 215 8.25 -7.67 1.41
C THR A 215 9.67 -8.19 1.37
N HIS A 216 10.05 -8.92 2.42
CA HIS A 216 11.23 -9.78 2.43
C HIS A 216 10.85 -11.25 2.52
N SER A 217 9.56 -11.60 2.45
CA SER A 217 9.05 -12.96 2.57
C SER A 217 8.98 -13.68 1.23
N PRO A 218 9.77 -14.75 1.06
CA PRO A 218 9.60 -15.67 -0.06
C PRO A 218 8.18 -16.24 -0.16
N GLU A 219 7.54 -16.51 0.98
CA GLU A 219 6.19 -17.10 1.05
C GLU A 219 5.13 -16.15 0.46
N LEU A 220 5.31 -14.84 0.64
CA LEU A 220 4.44 -13.85 0.00
C LEU A 220 4.67 -13.84 -1.51
N LEU A 221 5.92 -13.83 -1.94
CA LEU A 221 6.32 -13.82 -3.35
C LEU A 221 5.93 -15.09 -4.12
N ASP A 222 5.78 -16.22 -3.43
CA ASP A 222 5.34 -17.50 -4.01
C ASP A 222 3.82 -17.55 -4.31
N ALA A 223 3.09 -16.45 -4.08
CA ALA A 223 1.68 -16.34 -4.44
C ALA A 223 1.48 -16.50 -5.97
N LYS A 224 0.65 -17.46 -6.38
CA LYS A 224 0.46 -17.84 -7.80
C LYS A 224 0.06 -16.72 -8.77
N TRP A 225 -0.52 -15.63 -8.27
CA TRP A 225 -0.95 -14.50 -9.08
C TRP A 225 0.10 -13.41 -9.21
N ILE A 226 1.18 -13.49 -8.43
CA ILE A 226 2.34 -12.59 -8.55
C ILE A 226 3.18 -13.09 -9.72
N THR A 227 3.35 -12.22 -10.70
CA THR A 227 4.17 -12.45 -11.90
C THR A 227 5.36 -11.50 -11.90
N ASP A 228 6.27 -11.68 -12.85
CA ASP A 228 7.40 -10.77 -13.01
C ASP A 228 7.00 -9.30 -13.23
N ALA A 229 5.83 -9.07 -13.86
CA ALA A 229 5.30 -7.73 -14.06
C ALA A 229 4.97 -7.01 -12.74
N ASN A 230 4.66 -7.77 -11.68
CA ASN A 230 4.31 -7.25 -10.36
C ASN A 230 5.54 -6.97 -9.48
N LEU A 231 6.73 -7.38 -9.90
CA LEU A 231 7.93 -7.32 -9.09
C LEU A 231 8.79 -6.11 -9.44
N ARG A 232 9.30 -5.46 -8.39
CA ARG A 232 10.39 -4.50 -8.48
C ARG A 232 11.41 -4.86 -7.42
N ILE A 233 12.69 -4.76 -7.77
CA ILE A 233 13.81 -5.10 -6.90
C ILE A 233 14.40 -3.78 -6.42
N VAL A 234 14.54 -3.64 -5.10
CA VAL A 234 15.21 -2.48 -4.52
C VAL A 234 16.63 -2.89 -4.15
N SER A 235 17.63 -2.20 -4.70
CA SER A 235 19.04 -2.36 -4.31
C SER A 235 19.60 -1.04 -3.77
N TRP A 236 20.65 -1.12 -2.95
CA TRP A 236 21.39 0.04 -2.46
C TRP A 236 22.82 -0.03 -2.99
N GLU A 237 23.16 0.89 -3.89
CA GLU A 237 24.46 0.92 -4.56
C GLU A 237 24.96 2.37 -4.63
N GLU A 238 26.25 2.57 -4.34
CA GLU A 238 26.92 3.88 -4.40
C GLU A 238 26.22 5.02 -3.61
N GLY A 239 25.55 4.66 -2.51
CA GLY A 239 24.86 5.65 -1.67
C GLY A 239 23.49 6.08 -2.19
N ALA A 240 22.93 5.35 -3.16
CA ALA A 240 21.58 5.57 -3.69
C ALA A 240 20.74 4.29 -3.66
N SER A 241 19.43 4.46 -3.43
CA SER A 241 18.43 3.41 -3.64
C SER A 241 18.06 3.33 -5.12
N HIS A 242 18.15 2.14 -5.70
CA HIS A 242 17.73 1.86 -7.06
C HIS A 242 16.49 0.99 -7.06
N LEU A 243 15.49 1.33 -7.88
CA LEU A 243 14.28 0.53 -8.10
C LEU A 243 14.36 -0.07 -9.50
N LEU A 244 14.52 -1.39 -9.56
CA LEU A 244 14.92 -2.13 -10.75
C LEU A 244 13.86 -3.18 -11.13
N LEU A 245 13.88 -3.64 -12.38
CA LEU A 245 13.07 -4.79 -12.81
C LEU A 245 13.81 -6.10 -12.52
N PRO A 246 13.13 -7.24 -12.41
CA PRO A 246 13.80 -8.52 -12.53
C PRO A 246 14.46 -8.63 -13.91
N SER A 247 15.68 -9.16 -13.97
CA SER A 247 16.43 -9.35 -15.21
C SER A 247 15.67 -10.22 -16.20
N GLN A 248 15.93 -10.08 -17.51
CA GLN A 248 15.34 -10.94 -18.53
C GLN A 248 15.43 -12.44 -18.20
N ALA A 249 16.59 -12.91 -17.70
CA ALA A 249 16.78 -14.30 -17.29
C ALA A 249 15.87 -14.69 -16.11
N THR A 250 15.77 -13.83 -15.10
CA THR A 250 14.87 -14.01 -13.93
C THR A 250 13.41 -14.09 -14.39
N ARG A 251 12.99 -13.19 -15.27
CA ARG A 251 11.63 -13.16 -15.83
C ARG A 251 11.33 -14.43 -16.62
N GLU A 252 12.26 -14.88 -17.44
CA GLU A 252 12.08 -16.12 -18.22
C GLU A 252 11.98 -17.34 -17.31
N ALA A 253 12.84 -17.45 -16.29
CA ALA A 253 12.77 -18.53 -15.30
C ALA A 253 11.40 -18.59 -14.59
N MET A 254 10.85 -17.44 -14.23
CA MET A 254 9.51 -17.36 -13.63
C MET A 254 8.40 -17.74 -14.62
N ARG A 255 8.44 -17.22 -15.85
CA ARG A 255 7.43 -17.45 -16.90
C ARG A 255 7.41 -18.91 -17.37
N GLN A 256 8.57 -19.55 -17.44
CA GLN A 256 8.71 -20.97 -17.75
C GLN A 256 8.43 -21.89 -16.55
N HIS A 257 8.06 -21.33 -15.40
CA HIS A 257 7.84 -22.07 -14.14
C HIS A 257 9.03 -22.92 -13.70
N LEU A 258 10.25 -22.48 -14.03
CA LEU A 258 11.49 -23.16 -13.60
C LEU A 258 11.78 -22.88 -12.12
N MET A 259 11.56 -21.63 -11.68
CA MET A 259 11.67 -21.20 -10.29
C MET A 259 10.67 -20.08 -9.98
N GLY A 260 10.08 -20.11 -8.78
CA GLY A 260 9.21 -19.04 -8.29
C GLY A 260 9.98 -17.82 -7.81
N ALA A 261 9.32 -16.68 -7.66
CA ALA A 261 9.95 -15.46 -7.15
C ALA A 261 10.51 -15.62 -5.73
N GLY A 262 9.81 -16.33 -4.85
CA GLY A 262 10.28 -16.61 -3.50
C GLY A 262 11.47 -17.57 -3.50
N GLU A 263 11.48 -18.58 -4.38
CA GLU A 263 12.63 -19.48 -4.55
C GLU A 263 13.88 -18.74 -5.05
N LEU A 264 13.72 -17.87 -6.05
CA LEU A 264 14.78 -17.00 -6.56
C LEU A 264 15.31 -16.07 -5.46
N LEU A 265 14.43 -15.52 -4.62
CA LEU A 265 14.83 -14.71 -3.46
C LEU A 265 15.65 -15.55 -2.45
N ARG A 266 15.18 -16.75 -2.09
CA ARG A 266 15.89 -17.66 -1.15
C ARG A 266 17.27 -18.08 -1.69
N ALA A 267 17.38 -18.30 -2.99
CA ALA A 267 18.62 -18.68 -3.66
C ALA A 267 19.56 -17.49 -3.92
N ASN A 268 19.16 -16.27 -3.55
CA ASN A 268 19.87 -15.02 -3.89
C ASN A 268 20.12 -14.89 -5.41
N ALA A 269 19.16 -15.36 -6.21
CA ALA A 269 19.18 -15.40 -7.67
C ALA A 269 18.16 -14.43 -8.32
N LEU A 270 17.51 -13.60 -7.50
CA LEU A 270 16.60 -12.55 -7.98
C LEU A 270 17.42 -11.35 -8.52
N HIS A 271 18.05 -11.53 -9.68
CA HIS A 271 18.94 -10.53 -10.27
C HIS A 271 18.15 -9.36 -10.88
N PRO A 272 18.56 -8.11 -10.63
CA PRO A 272 17.92 -6.94 -11.21
C PRO A 272 18.45 -6.55 -12.59
N GLU A 273 17.69 -5.72 -13.29
CA GLU A 273 18.02 -5.04 -14.54
C GLU A 273 17.42 -3.63 -14.50
N GLU A 274 18.06 -2.66 -15.19
CA GLU A 274 17.63 -1.26 -15.16
C GLU A 274 16.18 -1.09 -15.60
N LEU A 275 15.44 -0.23 -14.86
CA LEU A 275 14.06 0.10 -15.17
C LEU A 275 13.95 0.94 -16.45
N PHE A 276 14.98 1.74 -16.74
CA PHE A 276 15.09 2.59 -17.92
C PHE A 276 16.49 2.40 -18.52
N THR A 277 16.56 1.99 -19.77
CA THR A 277 17.84 1.82 -20.48
C THR A 277 18.27 3.10 -21.20
N SER A 278 17.34 4.04 -21.38
CA SER A 278 17.60 5.35 -21.97
C SER A 278 16.77 6.46 -21.32
N SER A 279 17.23 7.71 -21.45
CA SER A 279 16.47 8.89 -21.02
C SER A 279 15.20 9.15 -21.84
N ASP A 280 15.07 8.51 -23.01
CA ASP A 280 13.86 8.55 -23.82
C ASP A 280 12.80 7.55 -23.32
N ASP A 281 13.20 6.44 -22.67
CA ASP A 281 12.25 5.47 -22.08
C ASP A 281 11.37 6.11 -20.98
N LEU A 282 11.92 7.08 -20.24
CA LEU A 282 11.19 7.90 -19.27
C LEU A 282 10.08 8.74 -19.93
N ARG A 283 10.27 9.14 -21.19
CA ARG A 283 9.29 9.93 -21.97
C ARG A 283 8.20 9.08 -22.60
N ASP A 284 8.42 7.78 -22.73
CA ASP A 284 7.43 6.87 -23.31
C ASP A 284 6.47 6.26 -22.27
N GLY A 285 6.84 6.30 -20.98
CA GLY A 285 5.91 6.11 -19.86
C GLY A 285 5.48 4.67 -19.58
N ASN A 286 6.24 3.68 -20.05
CA ASN A 286 5.86 2.26 -20.01
C ASN A 286 6.10 1.58 -18.64
N LEU A 287 5.81 2.25 -17.53
CA LEU A 287 6.09 1.67 -16.20
C LEU A 287 5.08 0.57 -15.79
N PHE A 288 3.87 0.59 -16.37
CA PHE A 288 2.73 -0.26 -15.97
C PHE A 288 1.82 -0.72 -17.13
N GLU A 289 2.23 -0.56 -18.40
CA GLU A 289 1.34 -0.79 -19.56
C GLU A 289 0.85 -2.24 -19.74
N SER A 290 1.40 -3.22 -19.00
CA SER A 290 0.98 -4.63 -19.09
C SER A 290 -0.14 -5.04 -18.11
N LEU A 291 -0.92 -4.10 -17.55
CA LEU A 291 -2.03 -4.38 -16.62
C LEU A 291 -3.44 -4.16 -17.22
N ALA A 292 -3.57 -4.28 -18.55
CA ALA A 292 -4.87 -4.31 -19.24
C ALA A 292 -5.32 -5.75 -19.55
#